data_AF-A0A939UE54-F1
#
_entry.id   AF-A0A939UE54-F1
#
_cell.length_a   1.000
_cell.length_b   1.000
_cell.length_c   1.000
_cell.angle_alpha   90.00
_cell.angle_beta   90.00
_cell.angle_gamma   90.00
#
_symmetry.space_group_name_H-M   'P 1'
#
loop_
_entity.id
_entity.type
_entity.pdbx_description
1 polymer ?
#
loop_
_entity_poly.entity_id
_entity_poly.type
_entity_poly.pdbx_seq_one_letter_code
_entity_poly.pdbx_strand_id
1 'polypeptide(L)' 'MSADKIKTVGVVGLGLIGSSFAKAFNEAGCKVYAYDADSSVLLMGKIAGFVKDELTPDRLAD' A
#
# COMPACT_ATOMS: atom_id res chain seq x y z
N MET A 1 17.81 19.76 8.68
CA MET A 1 17.88 18.29 8.50
C MET A 1 16.63 17.85 7.76
N SER A 2 16.72 17.55 6.46
CA SER A 2 15.60 16.98 5.71
C SER A 2 15.78 15.47 5.73
N ALA A 3 15.05 14.76 6.60
CA ALA A 3 15.02 13.30 6.54
C ALA A 3 14.32 12.90 5.23
N ASP A 4 14.93 12.02 4.45
CA ASP A 4 14.29 11.43 3.28
C ASP A 4 12.98 10.77 3.70
N LYS A 5 11.86 11.46 3.42
CA LYS A 5 10.52 10.95 3.72
C LYS A 5 10.32 9.68 2.88
N ILE A 6 9.95 8.57 3.51
CA ILE A 6 9.49 7.38 2.78
C ILE A 6 8.34 7.83 1.87
N LYS A 7 8.49 7.65 0.54
CA LYS A 7 7.52 8.10 -0.47
C LYS A 7 6.61 6.98 -0.96
N THR A 8 7.13 5.76 -0.96
CA THR A 8 6.48 4.56 -1.50
C THR A 8 6.59 3.44 -0.48
N VAL A 9 5.49 2.71 -0.28
CA VAL A 9 5.43 1.54 0.61
C VAL A 9 4.74 0.40 -0.13
N GLY A 10 5.36 -0.79 -0.07
CA GLY A 10 4.75 -2.04 -0.47
C GLY A 10 4.12 -2.75 0.73
N VAL A 11 2.87 -3.20 0.61
CA VAL A 11 2.19 -3.99 1.66
C VAL A 11 1.76 -5.34 1.08
N VAL A 12 2.24 -6.44 1.66
CA VAL A 12 1.89 -7.81 1.27
C VAL A 12 0.97 -8.41 2.33
N GLY A 13 -0.25 -8.72 1.94
CA GLY A 13 -1.35 -9.12 2.83
C GLY A 13 -2.12 -7.91 3.35
N LEU A 14 -3.44 -7.93 3.17
CA LEU A 14 -4.40 -6.88 3.53
C LEU A 14 -5.43 -7.36 4.55
N GLY A 15 -5.08 -8.38 5.35
CA GLY A 15 -5.81 -8.72 6.57
C GLY A 15 -5.83 -7.57 7.60
N LEU A 16 -6.36 -7.83 8.79
CA LEU A 16 -6.56 -6.80 9.83
C LEU A 16 -5.32 -5.91 10.09
N ILE A 17 -4.14 -6.52 10.13
CA ILE A 17 -2.87 -5.81 10.37
C ILE A 17 -2.38 -5.08 9.12
N GLY A 18 -2.29 -5.77 7.98
CA GLY A 18 -1.76 -5.18 6.75
C GLY A 18 -2.58 -3.99 6.25
N SER A 19 -3.90 -4.09 6.34
CA SER A 19 -4.80 -2.97 6.02
C SER A 19 -4.63 -1.78 6.96
N SER A 20 -4.33 -1.99 8.24
CA SER A 20 -4.07 -0.90 9.19
C SER A 20 -2.79 -0.14 8.83
N PHE A 21 -1.74 -0.86 8.45
CA PHE A 21 -0.50 -0.24 7.99
C PHE A 21 -0.69 0.50 6.66
N ALA A 22 -1.35 -0.12 5.69
CA ALA A 22 -1.64 0.51 4.40
C ALA A 22 -2.37 1.85 4.56
N LYS A 23 -3.38 1.90 5.44
CA LYS A 23 -4.10 3.14 5.77
C LYS A 23 -3.18 4.18 6.41
N ALA A 24 -2.44 3.81 7.45
CA ALA A 24 -1.55 4.73 8.13
C ALA A 24 -0.48 5.33 7.19
N PHE A 25 0.08 4.53 6.28
CA PHE A 25 1.04 5.02 5.29
C PHE A 25 0.40 5.93 4.25
N ASN A 26 -0.81 5.59 3.78
CA ASN A 26 -1.59 6.45 2.89
C ASN A 26 -1.91 7.81 3.56
N GLU A 27 -2.35 7.80 4.82
CA GLU A 27 -2.61 9.01 5.62
C GLU A 27 -1.34 9.83 5.88
N ALA A 28 -0.18 9.19 6.00
CA ALA A 28 1.12 9.85 6.08
C ALA A 28 1.59 10.46 4.75
N GLY A 29 0.84 10.26 3.67
CA GLY A 29 1.11 10.77 2.33
C GLY A 29 2.01 9.87 1.47
N CYS A 30 2.19 8.60 1.85
CA CYS A 30 2.94 7.63 1.06
C CYS A 30 2.07 7.05 -0.06
N LYS A 31 2.68 6.75 -1.21
CA LYS A 31 2.07 5.87 -2.21
C LYS A 31 2.10 4.43 -1.67
N VAL A 32 0.95 3.79 -1.59
CA VAL A 32 0.85 2.40 -1.13
C VAL A 32 0.54 1.49 -2.32
N TYR A 33 1.46 0.59 -2.65
CA TYR A 33 1.19 -0.54 -3.53
C TYR A 33 0.94 -1.77 -2.67
N ALA A 34 -0.08 -2.56 -2.99
CA ALA A 34 -0.43 -3.72 -2.18
C ALA A 34 -0.60 -5.00 -2.98
N TYR A 35 -0.31 -6.13 -2.36
CA TYR A 35 -0.63 -7.46 -2.88
C TYR A 35 -1.45 -8.20 -1.83
N ASP A 36 -2.48 -8.92 -2.27
CA ASP A 36 -3.16 -9.92 -1.45
C ASP A 36 -3.43 -11.16 -2.31
N ALA A 37 -3.45 -12.34 -1.69
CA ALA A 37 -3.79 -13.58 -2.38
C ALA A 37 -5.28 -13.60 -2.80
N ASP A 38 -6.13 -12.88 -2.08
CA ASP A 38 -7.52 -12.63 -2.47
C ASP A 38 -7.63 -11.30 -3.23
N SER A 39 -7.86 -11.38 -4.53
CA SER A 39 -8.01 -10.23 -5.41
C SER A 39 -9.20 -9.33 -5.02
N SER A 40 -10.20 -9.87 -4.33
CA SER A 40 -11.33 -9.09 -3.80
C SER A 40 -10.86 -8.15 -2.70
N VAL A 41 -9.96 -8.60 -1.82
CA VAL A 41 -9.41 -7.78 -0.74
C VAL A 41 -8.54 -6.65 -1.31
N LEU A 42 -7.71 -6.95 -2.31
CA LEU A 42 -6.95 -5.93 -3.04
C LEU A 42 -7.88 -4.88 -3.69
N LEU A 43 -8.94 -5.34 -4.36
CA LEU A 43 -9.93 -4.45 -4.98
C LEU A 43 -10.61 -3.54 -3.95
N MET A 44 -10.98 -4.08 -2.78
CA MET A 44 -11.56 -3.27 -1.70
C MET A 44 -10.59 -2.19 -1.22
N GLY A 45 -9.30 -2.49 -1.10
CA GLY A 45 -8.28 -1.50 -0.75
C GLY A 45 -8.15 -0.37 -1.78
N LYS A 46 -8.30 -0.69 -3.07
CA LYS A 46 -8.31 0.30 -4.16
C LYS A 46 -9.58 1.14 -4.13
N ILE A 47 -10.76 0.53 -3.96
CA ILE A 47 -12.06 1.24 -3.86
C ILE A 47 -12.07 2.16 -2.63
N ALA A 48 -11.53 1.70 -1.50
CA ALA A 48 -11.41 2.50 -0.29
C ALA A 48 -10.33 3.60 -0.35
N GLY A 49 -9.52 3.63 -1.42
CA GLY A 49 -8.57 4.70 -1.71
C GLY A 49 -7.25 4.65 -0.94
N PHE A 50 -7.04 3.66 -0.07
CA PHE A 50 -5.79 3.53 0.69
C PHE A 50 -4.71 2.71 -0.05
N VAL A 51 -5.07 2.05 -1.16
CA VAL A 51 -4.14 1.38 -2.08
C VAL A 51 -4.16 2.09 -3.43
N LYS A 52 -2.97 2.49 -3.91
CA LYS A 52 -2.80 3.10 -5.22
C LYS A 52 -3.02 2.08 -6.33
N ASP A 53 -2.30 0.96 -6.28
CA ASP A 53 -2.44 -0.13 -7.24
C ASP A 53 -1.80 -1.43 -6.71
N GLU A 54 -1.82 -2.49 -7.51
CA GLU A 54 -1.19 -3.77 -7.16
C GLU A 54 0.34 -3.62 -7.01
N LEU A 55 0.92 -4.28 -6.02
CA LEU A 55 2.37 -4.41 -5.88
C LEU A 55 2.88 -5.46 -6.86
N THR A 56 3.56 -4.99 -7.91
CA THR A 56 4.23 -5.82 -8.92
C THR A 56 5.75 -5.64 -8.81
N PRO A 57 6.56 -6.58 -9.34
CA PRO A 57 8.03 -6.47 -9.30
C PRO A 57 8.57 -5.15 -9.88
N ASP A 58 7.96 -4.66 -10.95
CA ASP A 58 8.31 -3.38 -11.60
C ASP A 58 8.09 -2.18 -10.67
N ARG A 59 7.02 -2.21 -9.85
CA ARG A 59 6.65 -1.12 -8.94
C ARG A 59 7.40 -1.14 -7.62
N LEU A 60 8.17 -2.19 -7.34
CA LEU A 60 9.06 -2.23 -6.18
C LEU A 60 10.27 -1.30 -6.34
N ALA A 61 10.59 -0.92 -7.59
CA ALA A 61 11.72 -0.05 -7.92
C ALA A 61 11.36 1.45 -8.02
N ASP A 62 10.08 1.85 -7.84
CA ASP A 62 9.58 3.26 -7.84
C ASP A 62 9.83 3.99 -6.52
#